data_AF-A0A671E0I3-F1
#
_entry.id   AF-A0A671E0I3-F1
#
_cell.length_a   1.000
_cell.length_b   1.000
_cell.length_c   1.000
_cell.angle_alpha   90.00
_cell.angle_beta   90.00
_cell.angle_gamma   90.00
#
_symmetry.space_group_name_H-M   'P 1'
#
loop_
_entity.id
_entity.type
_entity.pdbx_description
1 polymer ?
#
loop_
_entity_poly.entity_id
_entity_poly.type
_entity_poly.pdbx_seq_one_letter_code
_entity_poly.pdbx_strand_id
1 'polypeptide(L)'
;MEAPGIFARDWYVPSLPPTRACVSKLWLCELWLLLLASGLSKKFLPHEEDVRFINEYVNLHNELRGNVTPTGANLRFMTWDVALSRTARAWGKKCVFKRNTHLEEEKMAHPKFNGIGENMWVGPENEFTASIAIRSWYAERKNYNFENDHCSGNCSNYIQRDSDEKAL
;
A
#
# COMPACT_ATOMS: atom_id res chain seq x y z
N MET A 1 -24.64 -2.31 -80.25
CA MET A 1 -24.79 -0.86 -80.43
C MET A 1 -25.01 -0.26 -79.05
N GLU A 2 -23.92 0.13 -78.40
CA GLU A 2 -23.40 1.51 -78.38
C GLU A 2 -24.33 2.46 -77.62
N ALA A 3 -23.86 2.85 -76.43
CA ALA A 3 -24.37 3.98 -75.67
C ALA A 3 -23.89 5.30 -76.28
N PRO A 4 -24.65 6.38 -76.07
CA PRO A 4 -24.07 7.65 -75.61
C PRO A 4 -24.92 8.20 -74.44
N GLY A 5 -24.43 8.97 -73.48
CA GLY A 5 -23.23 9.79 -73.38
C GLY A 5 -23.58 11.08 -72.62
N ILE A 6 -23.35 11.06 -71.29
CA ILE A 6 -22.89 12.14 -70.39
C ILE A 6 -23.65 13.49 -70.34
N PHE A 7 -24.08 13.85 -69.12
CA PHE A 7 -23.88 15.21 -68.57
C PHE A 7 -23.62 15.10 -67.06
N ALA A 8 -22.37 14.85 -66.67
CA ALA A 8 -21.92 15.02 -65.28
C ALA A 8 -21.56 16.50 -65.09
N ARG A 9 -22.27 17.18 -64.18
CA ARG A 9 -21.89 18.53 -63.71
C ARG A 9 -20.76 18.38 -62.71
N ASP A 10 -19.56 18.78 -63.12
CA ASP A 10 -18.41 18.95 -62.23
C ASP A 10 -18.70 20.07 -61.22
N TRP A 11 -18.80 19.69 -59.94
CA TRP A 11 -18.71 20.64 -58.84
C TRP A 11 -17.24 20.73 -58.41
N TYR A 12 -16.54 21.75 -58.91
CA TYR A 12 -15.26 22.16 -58.36
C TYR A 12 -15.51 22.81 -56.98
N VAL A 13 -15.08 22.17 -55.90
CA VAL A 13 -14.98 22.77 -54.57
C VAL A 13 -13.52 23.15 -54.35
N PRO A 14 -13.16 24.44 -54.25
CA PRO A 14 -11.78 24.83 -53.95
C PRO A 14 -11.39 24.34 -52.56
N SER A 15 -10.31 23.57 -52.47
CA SER A 15 -9.68 23.24 -51.19
C SER A 15 -9.06 24.50 -50.60
N LEU A 16 -9.66 25.02 -49.51
CA LEU A 16 -9.01 26.06 -48.71
C LEU A 16 -7.72 25.49 -48.10
N PRO A 17 -6.59 26.20 -48.15
CA PRO A 17 -5.40 25.78 -47.45
C PRO A 17 -5.68 25.79 -45.93
N PRO A 18 -5.21 24.78 -45.18
CA PRO A 18 -5.35 24.80 -43.73
C PRO A 18 -4.64 26.03 -43.19
N THR A 19 -5.39 26.91 -42.53
CA THR A 19 -4.80 28.11 -41.91
C THR A 19 -3.85 27.66 -40.80
N ARG A 20 -2.63 28.21 -40.79
CA ARG A 20 -1.59 27.96 -39.76
C ARG A 20 -2.12 28.09 -38.31
N ALA A 21 -3.17 28.89 -38.12
CA ALA A 21 -3.84 29.10 -36.84
C ALA A 21 -4.56 27.85 -36.29
N CYS A 22 -5.01 26.94 -37.15
CA CYS A 22 -5.69 25.71 -36.73
C CYS A 22 -4.69 24.72 -36.12
N VAL A 23 -3.52 24.58 -36.74
CA VAL A 23 -2.43 23.71 -36.29
C VAL A 23 -1.83 24.19 -34.96
N SER A 24 -1.68 25.51 -34.78
CA SER A 24 -1.16 26.09 -33.53
C SER A 24 -2.12 25.95 -32.35
N LYS A 25 -3.44 26.01 -32.59
CA LYS A 25 -4.45 25.81 -31.53
C LYS A 25 -4.52 24.36 -31.06
N LEU A 26 -4.41 23.40 -31.98
CA LEU A 26 -4.34 21.98 -31.65
C LEU A 26 -3.10 21.66 -30.79
N TRP A 27 -1.93 22.20 -31.15
CA TRP A 27 -0.69 21.96 -30.39
C TRP A 27 -0.75 22.51 -28.96
N LEU A 28 -1.41 23.65 -28.74
CA LEU A 28 -1.64 24.20 -27.40
C LEU A 28 -2.62 23.34 -26.59
N CYS A 29 -3.68 22.81 -27.20
CA CYS A 29 -4.61 21.90 -26.52
C CYS A 29 -3.95 20.58 -26.10
N GLU A 30 -3.11 19.99 -26.95
CA GLU A 30 -2.34 18.77 -26.62
C GLU A 30 -1.34 19.02 -25.47
N LEU A 31 -0.65 20.16 -25.46
CA LEU A 31 0.27 20.51 -24.37
C LEU A 31 -0.48 20.73 -23.04
N TRP A 32 -1.68 21.33 -23.08
CA TRP A 32 -2.54 21.50 -21.89
C TRP A 32 -3.08 20.17 -21.37
N LEU A 33 -3.46 19.22 -22.25
CA LEU A 33 -3.89 17.88 -21.85
C LEU A 33 -2.74 17.06 -21.25
N LEU A 34 -1.53 17.18 -21.79
CA LEU A 34 -0.32 16.55 -21.23
C LEU A 34 0.05 17.15 -19.86
N LEU A 35 -0.08 18.46 -19.67
CA LEU A 35 0.13 19.14 -18.38
C LEU A 35 -0.91 18.72 -17.32
N LEU A 36 -2.17 18.51 -17.71
CA LEU A 36 -3.23 18.01 -16.82
C LEU A 36 -3.00 16.54 -16.42
N ALA A 37 -2.50 15.70 -17.33
CA ALA A 37 -2.19 14.30 -17.05
C ALA A 37 -0.97 14.14 -16.10
N SER A 38 -0.06 15.11 -16.09
CA SER A 38 1.15 15.12 -15.25
C SER A 38 0.85 15.25 -13.75
N GLY A 39 -0.34 15.70 -13.37
CA GLY A 39 -0.72 16.01 -11.99
C GLY A 39 -1.28 14.84 -11.18
N LEU A 40 -1.56 13.68 -11.79
CA LEU A 40 -2.21 12.55 -11.12
C LEU A 40 -1.20 11.53 -10.56
N SER A 41 -0.23 11.99 -9.77
CA SER A 41 0.63 11.08 -9.00
C SER A 41 -0.15 10.50 -7.81
N LYS A 42 -0.98 9.47 -8.04
CA LYS A 42 -1.51 8.66 -6.95
C LYS A 42 -0.34 7.97 -6.25
N LYS A 43 -0.03 8.37 -5.01
CA LYS A 43 0.89 7.62 -4.16
C LYS A 43 0.20 6.33 -3.77
N PHE A 44 0.54 5.24 -4.45
CA PHE A 44 0.06 3.91 -4.09
C PHE A 44 0.76 3.45 -2.82
N LEU A 45 0.05 2.72 -1.95
CA LEU A 45 0.67 1.99 -0.84
C LEU A 45 1.84 1.13 -1.35
N PRO A 46 2.92 0.97 -0.58
CA PRO A 46 4.02 0.12 -0.99
C PRO A 46 3.53 -1.32 -1.23
N HIS A 47 4.01 -1.96 -2.30
CA HIS A 47 3.77 -3.38 -2.51
C HIS A 47 4.47 -4.20 -1.43
N GLU A 48 3.86 -5.29 -0.97
CA GLU A 48 4.40 -6.12 0.12
C GLU A 48 5.70 -6.87 -0.25
N GLU A 49 6.07 -6.86 -1.53
CA GLU A 49 7.34 -7.40 -2.04
C GLU A 49 8.36 -6.27 -2.38
N ASP A 50 8.05 -4.99 -2.09
CA ASP A 50 9.02 -3.89 -2.25
C ASP A 50 10.14 -4.02 -1.21
N VAL A 51 11.37 -4.14 -1.70
CA VAL A 51 12.56 -4.39 -0.87
C VAL A 51 12.82 -3.26 0.13
N ARG A 52 12.53 -2.00 -0.22
CA ARG A 52 12.75 -0.87 0.70
C ARG A 52 11.74 -0.90 1.83
N PHE A 53 10.48 -1.17 1.51
CA PHE A 53 9.43 -1.35 2.51
C PHE A 53 9.75 -2.51 3.46
N ILE A 54 10.15 -3.67 2.92
CA ILE A 54 10.51 -4.84 3.73
C ILE A 54 11.68 -4.51 4.67
N ASN A 55 12.74 -3.89 4.14
CA ASN A 55 13.91 -3.54 4.93
C ASN A 55 13.58 -2.53 6.02
N GLU A 56 12.80 -1.48 5.72
CA GLU A 56 12.34 -0.51 6.72
C GLU A 56 11.53 -1.20 7.82
N TYR A 57 10.55 -2.01 7.43
CA TYR A 57 9.65 -2.71 8.34
C TYR A 57 10.42 -3.62 9.29
N VAL A 58 11.28 -4.50 8.76
CA VAL A 58 12.03 -5.48 9.57
C VAL A 58 13.10 -4.81 10.42
N ASN A 59 13.84 -3.83 9.87
CA ASN A 59 14.91 -3.16 10.62
C ASN A 59 14.35 -2.39 11.81
N LEU A 60 13.24 -1.66 11.62
CA LEU A 60 12.63 -0.91 12.71
C LEU A 60 12.03 -1.83 13.79
N HIS A 61 11.44 -2.97 13.41
CA HIS A 61 11.05 -3.99 14.38
C HIS A 61 12.25 -4.50 15.17
N ASN A 62 13.37 -4.84 14.52
CA ASN A 62 14.52 -5.35 15.25
C ASN A 62 15.20 -4.28 16.12
N GLU A 63 15.30 -3.04 15.66
CA GLU A 63 15.83 -1.91 16.43
C GLU A 63 15.06 -1.73 17.74
N LEU A 64 13.73 -1.63 17.65
CA LEU A 64 12.88 -1.43 18.82
C LEU A 64 12.82 -2.69 19.71
N ARG A 65 13.07 -3.91 19.18
CA ARG A 65 13.11 -5.18 19.97
C ARG A 65 14.39 -5.24 20.78
N GLY A 66 15.49 -4.70 20.24
CA GLY A 66 16.73 -4.50 21.00
C GLY A 66 16.62 -3.45 22.11
N ASN A 67 15.59 -2.60 22.09
CA ASN A 67 15.38 -1.53 23.07
C ASN A 67 14.03 -1.67 23.82
N VAL A 68 13.77 -2.89 24.30
CA VAL A 68 12.59 -3.24 25.08
C VAL A 68 12.84 -3.05 26.58
N THR A 69 11.76 -2.88 27.34
CA THR A 69 11.75 -2.88 28.81
C THR A 69 11.03 -4.15 29.28
N PRO A 70 11.53 -4.90 30.28
CA PRO A 70 12.84 -4.77 30.91
C PRO A 70 13.98 -5.04 29.92
N THR A 71 15.11 -4.36 30.12
CA THR A 71 16.31 -4.56 29.30
C THR A 71 16.82 -5.98 29.42
N GLY A 72 17.36 -6.55 28.34
CA GLY A 72 17.92 -7.91 28.34
C GLY A 72 16.88 -9.02 28.11
N ALA A 73 15.65 -8.67 27.71
CA ALA A 73 14.73 -9.66 27.16
C ALA A 73 15.37 -10.33 25.93
N ASN A 74 15.50 -11.65 25.95
CA ASN A 74 16.13 -12.45 24.89
C ASN A 74 15.16 -12.66 23.71
N LEU A 75 14.70 -11.55 23.13
CA LEU A 75 13.74 -11.54 22.04
C LEU A 75 14.38 -12.05 20.74
N ARG A 76 13.66 -12.92 20.02
CA ARG A 76 14.14 -13.44 18.72
C ARG A 76 14.24 -12.33 17.69
N PHE A 77 15.22 -12.44 16.80
CA PHE A 77 15.34 -11.56 15.64
C PHE A 77 14.21 -11.83 14.64
N MET A 78 13.53 -10.77 14.19
CA MET A 78 12.46 -10.86 13.20
C MET A 78 13.01 -10.87 11.79
N THR A 79 12.37 -11.66 10.92
CA THR A 79 12.64 -11.72 9.48
C THR A 79 11.33 -11.58 8.73
N TRP A 80 11.40 -11.13 7.48
CA TRP A 80 10.23 -11.08 6.61
C TRP A 80 9.76 -12.49 6.23
N ASP A 81 8.44 -12.70 6.23
CA ASP A 81 7.80 -13.92 5.72
C ASP A 81 6.79 -13.54 4.63
N VAL A 82 7.03 -14.03 3.42
CA VAL A 82 6.24 -13.70 2.23
C VAL A 82 4.82 -14.27 2.31
N ALA A 83 4.60 -15.41 2.99
CA ALA A 83 3.27 -15.96 3.13
C ALA A 83 2.43 -15.14 4.13
N LEU A 84 3.04 -14.68 5.23
CA LEU A 84 2.39 -13.76 6.16
C LEU A 84 2.04 -12.43 5.46
N SER A 85 2.94 -11.85 4.67
CA SER A 85 2.64 -10.58 3.98
C SER A 85 1.49 -10.70 2.97
N ARG A 86 1.35 -11.86 2.32
CA ARG A 86 0.22 -12.16 1.42
C ARG A 86 -1.10 -12.28 2.18
N THR A 87 -1.09 -12.91 3.34
CA THR A 87 -2.26 -12.99 4.23
C THR A 87 -2.67 -11.59 4.72
N ALA A 88 -1.71 -10.78 5.18
CA ALA A 88 -1.95 -9.40 5.60
C ALA A 88 -2.57 -8.56 4.46
N ARG A 89 -2.02 -8.67 3.23
CA ARG A 89 -2.60 -8.01 2.05
C ARG A 89 -4.04 -8.48 1.78
N ALA A 90 -4.28 -9.78 1.82
CA ALA A 90 -5.60 -10.35 1.54
C ALA A 90 -6.64 -9.90 2.56
N TRP A 91 -6.27 -9.82 3.84
CA TRP A 91 -7.15 -9.31 4.89
C TRP A 91 -7.36 -7.80 4.80
N GLY A 92 -6.29 -7.02 4.61
CA GLY A 92 -6.34 -5.56 4.47
C GLY A 92 -7.21 -5.09 3.31
N LYS A 93 -7.24 -5.83 2.19
CA LYS A 93 -8.14 -5.55 1.06
C LYS A 93 -9.64 -5.62 1.39
N LYS A 94 -10.03 -6.24 2.50
CA LYS A 94 -11.42 -6.24 2.96
C LYS A 94 -11.83 -4.88 3.55
N CYS A 95 -10.87 -4.03 3.91
CA CYS A 95 -11.09 -2.70 4.48
C CYS A 95 -12.02 -2.72 5.71
N VAL A 96 -11.84 -3.71 6.60
CA VAL A 96 -12.58 -3.83 7.86
C VAL A 96 -11.62 -3.69 9.03
N PHE A 97 -12.00 -2.91 10.04
CA PHE A 97 -11.26 -2.84 11.30
C PHE A 97 -11.68 -3.97 12.22
N LYS A 98 -11.35 -5.20 11.82
CA LYS A 98 -11.62 -6.44 12.56
C LYS A 98 -10.42 -7.37 12.41
N ARG A 99 -10.12 -8.12 13.47
CA ARG A 99 -9.03 -9.11 13.45
C ARG A 99 -9.33 -10.24 12.47
N ASN A 100 -8.31 -10.75 11.79
CA ASN A 100 -8.45 -11.89 10.87
C ASN A 100 -8.98 -13.12 11.62
N THR A 101 -10.11 -13.65 11.14
CA THR A 101 -10.79 -14.79 11.79
C THR A 101 -10.06 -16.11 11.59
N HIS A 102 -9.09 -16.17 10.68
CA HIS A 102 -8.39 -17.38 10.30
C HIS A 102 -7.01 -17.55 10.93
N LEU A 103 -6.64 -16.70 11.90
CA LEU A 103 -5.30 -16.69 12.51
C LEU A 103 -4.97 -17.97 13.29
N GLU A 104 -6.00 -18.63 13.84
CA GLU A 104 -5.88 -19.88 14.59
C GLU A 104 -6.15 -21.12 13.74
N GLU A 105 -6.74 -20.94 12.54
CA GLU A 105 -7.13 -22.04 11.68
C GLU A 105 -5.92 -22.61 10.93
N GLU A 106 -5.78 -23.94 10.95
CA GLU A 106 -4.64 -24.61 10.33
C GLU A 106 -4.53 -24.29 8.85
N LYS A 107 -3.33 -23.86 8.42
CA LYS A 107 -2.99 -23.59 7.01
C LYS A 107 -3.78 -22.45 6.35
N MET A 108 -4.62 -21.73 7.10
CA MET A 108 -5.43 -20.65 6.55
C MET A 108 -4.67 -19.31 6.54
N ALA A 109 -4.06 -18.93 7.66
CA ALA A 109 -3.23 -17.71 7.73
C ALA A 109 -1.80 -17.93 7.24
N HIS A 110 -1.24 -19.13 7.40
CA HIS A 110 0.11 -19.47 6.95
C HIS A 110 0.23 -20.97 6.64
N PRO A 111 0.93 -21.41 5.58
CA PRO A 111 0.99 -22.82 5.18
C PRO A 111 1.71 -23.75 6.16
N LYS A 112 2.49 -23.20 7.10
CA LYS A 112 3.33 -23.96 8.05
C LYS A 112 3.11 -23.64 9.52
N PHE A 113 2.48 -22.51 9.83
CA PHE A 113 2.40 -21.97 11.19
C PHE A 113 0.94 -21.72 11.52
N ASN A 114 0.57 -22.02 12.76
CA ASN A 114 -0.73 -21.72 13.35
C ASN A 114 -0.51 -20.75 14.53
N GLY A 115 -1.55 -20.12 15.03
CA GLY A 115 -1.41 -19.10 16.09
C GLY A 115 -0.61 -17.93 15.56
N ILE A 116 -1.21 -17.21 14.61
CA ILE A 116 -0.60 -16.04 13.98
C ILE A 116 -1.08 -14.78 14.69
N GLY A 117 -0.14 -13.99 15.19
CA GLY A 117 -0.37 -12.64 15.69
C GLY A 117 -0.83 -11.69 14.58
N GLU A 118 -1.46 -10.59 14.96
CA GLU A 118 -1.86 -9.55 14.00
C GLU A 118 -1.88 -8.19 14.70
N ASN A 119 -1.15 -7.25 14.12
CA ASN A 119 -1.24 -5.84 14.47
C ASN A 119 -1.93 -5.06 13.34
N MET A 120 -2.75 -4.08 13.70
CA MET A 120 -3.44 -3.24 12.72
C MET A 120 -3.15 -1.76 12.97
N TRP A 121 -2.92 -1.03 11.88
CA TRP A 121 -2.92 0.43 11.87
C TRP A 121 -3.99 0.90 10.90
N VAL A 122 -4.72 1.94 11.27
CA VAL A 122 -5.77 2.54 10.45
C VAL A 122 -5.58 4.05 10.46
N GLY A 123 -5.60 4.64 9.27
CA GLY A 123 -5.48 6.07 9.08
C GLY A 123 -5.55 6.43 7.59
N PRO A 124 -5.36 7.71 7.24
CA PRO A 124 -5.34 8.16 5.85
C PRO A 124 -4.24 7.47 5.04
N GLU A 125 -4.56 7.00 3.84
CA GLU A 125 -3.61 6.27 2.97
C GLU A 125 -2.34 7.06 2.67
N ASN A 126 -2.48 8.37 2.47
CA ASN A 126 -1.39 9.30 2.19
C ASN A 126 -0.47 9.57 3.39
N GLU A 127 -0.87 9.17 4.59
CA GLU A 127 -0.08 9.28 5.83
C GLU A 127 0.65 7.97 6.16
N PHE A 128 0.29 6.86 5.52
CA PHE A 128 0.86 5.57 5.84
C PHE A 128 2.35 5.49 5.51
N THR A 129 3.14 5.09 6.51
CA THR A 129 4.48 4.52 6.34
C THR A 129 4.65 3.37 7.33
N ALA A 130 5.55 2.42 7.05
CA ALA A 130 5.88 1.35 8.00
C ALA A 130 6.31 1.95 9.35
N SER A 131 7.17 2.98 9.31
CA SER A 131 7.62 3.70 10.50
C SER A 131 6.49 4.26 11.36
N ILE A 132 5.49 4.92 10.74
CA ILE A 132 4.35 5.49 11.49
C ILE A 132 3.55 4.40 12.19
N ALA A 133 3.19 3.32 11.48
CA ALA A 133 2.45 2.21 12.06
C ALA A 133 3.20 1.55 13.22
N ILE A 134 4.47 1.18 13.00
CA ILE A 134 5.29 0.46 14.00
C ILE A 134 5.54 1.32 15.23
N ARG A 135 5.84 2.61 15.05
CA ARG A 135 6.04 3.53 16.18
C ARG A 135 4.75 3.80 16.95
N SER A 136 3.60 3.78 16.28
CA SER A 136 2.31 3.91 16.97
C SER A 136 2.03 2.73 17.89
N TRP A 137 2.30 1.50 17.43
CA TRP A 137 2.21 0.29 18.25
C TRP A 137 3.20 0.33 19.40
N TYR A 138 4.46 0.69 19.15
CA TYR A 138 5.48 0.83 20.20
C TYR A 138 5.12 1.89 21.26
N ALA A 139 4.40 2.95 20.87
CA ALA A 139 4.02 4.01 21.79
C ALA A 139 3.02 3.54 22.87
N GLU A 140 2.29 2.45 22.64
CA GLU A 140 1.37 1.86 23.63
C GLU A 140 2.11 1.41 24.90
N ARG A 141 3.43 1.20 24.83
CA ARG A 141 4.28 0.89 26.01
C ARG A 141 4.10 1.88 27.17
N LYS A 142 3.73 3.13 26.87
CA LYS A 142 3.49 4.17 27.89
C LYS A 142 2.31 3.83 28.79
N ASN A 143 1.41 2.97 28.32
CA ASN A 143 0.22 2.51 29.05
C ASN A 143 0.43 1.13 29.70
N TYR A 144 1.57 0.48 29.47
CA TYR A 144 1.85 -0.87 29.96
C TYR A 144 2.87 -0.84 31.09
N ASN A 145 2.51 -1.41 32.24
CA ASN A 145 3.39 -1.60 33.38
C ASN A 145 3.86 -3.06 33.44
N PHE A 146 5.16 -3.25 33.25
CA PHE A 146 5.81 -4.55 33.26
C PHE A 146 5.89 -5.21 34.64
N GLU A 147 5.93 -4.43 35.73
CA GLU A 147 6.11 -4.97 37.08
C GLU A 147 4.91 -5.77 37.57
N ASN A 148 3.71 -5.40 37.09
CA ASN A 148 2.45 -6.00 37.50
C ASN A 148 1.57 -6.45 36.33
N ASP A 149 2.14 -6.54 35.12
CA ASP A 149 1.46 -6.98 33.89
C ASP A 149 0.13 -6.25 33.63
N HIS A 150 0.12 -4.93 33.83
CA HIS A 150 -1.09 -4.12 33.76
C HIS A 150 -1.06 -3.13 32.59
N CYS A 151 -2.12 -3.12 31.77
CA CYS A 151 -2.34 -2.13 30.72
C CYS A 151 -3.49 -1.17 31.10
N SER A 152 -3.23 0.14 31.10
CA SER A 152 -4.25 1.17 31.40
C SER A 152 -5.07 1.62 30.18
N GLY A 153 -5.01 0.89 29.05
CA GLY A 153 -5.65 1.25 27.78
C GLY A 153 -5.63 0.09 26.79
N ASN A 154 -5.28 0.36 25.53
CA ASN A 154 -4.93 -0.69 24.57
C ASN A 154 -3.40 -0.81 24.48
N CYS A 155 -2.89 -2.00 24.74
CA CYS A 155 -1.47 -2.36 24.62
C CYS A 155 -1.25 -3.60 23.75
N SER A 156 -2.30 -4.09 23.06
CA SER A 156 -2.24 -5.38 22.37
C SER A 156 -1.21 -5.38 21.26
N ASN A 157 -1.04 -4.26 20.54
CA ASN A 157 -0.07 -4.20 19.45
C ASN A 157 1.36 -4.17 19.99
N TYR A 158 1.59 -3.44 21.10
CA TYR A 158 2.88 -3.43 21.79
C TYR A 158 3.27 -4.83 22.29
N ILE A 159 2.37 -5.49 23.03
CA ILE A 159 2.62 -6.82 23.61
C ILE A 159 2.88 -7.86 22.50
N GLN A 160 2.08 -7.87 21.43
CA GLN A 160 2.28 -8.78 20.31
C GLN A 160 3.65 -8.58 19.64
N ARG A 161 4.04 -7.33 19.44
CA ARG A 161 5.31 -6.97 18.79
C ARG A 161 6.54 -7.33 19.66
N ASP A 162 6.37 -7.37 20.98
CA ASP A 162 7.38 -7.82 21.96
C ASP A 162 7.29 -9.33 22.25
N SER A 163 6.40 -10.07 21.57
CA SER A 163 6.31 -11.53 21.67
C SER A 163 7.29 -12.24 20.73
N ASP A 164 7.52 -13.53 20.96
CA ASP A 164 8.26 -14.40 20.02
C ASP A 164 7.35 -15.10 19.01
N GLU A 165 6.09 -14.69 18.92
CA GLU A 165 5.09 -15.22 18.01
C GLU A 165 5.31 -14.73 16.56
N LYS A 166 4.84 -15.51 15.59
CA LYS A 166 4.75 -15.07 14.19
C LYS A 166 3.57 -14.13 14.04
N ALA A 167 3.73 -13.00 13.37
CA ALA A 167 2.67 -12.00 13.25
C ALA A 167 2.57 -11.39 11.84
N LEU A 168 1.36 -10.97 11.49
CA LEU A 168 1.01 -10.15 10.33
C LEU A 168 1.33 -8.67 10.54
#